data_AF-L7ZXH6-F1
#
_entry.id   AF-L7ZXH6-F1
#
_cell.length_a   1.000
_cell.length_b   1.000
_cell.length_c   1.000
_cell.angle_alpha   90.00
_cell.angle_beta   90.00
_cell.angle_gamma   90.00
#
_symmetry.space_group_name_H-M   'P 1'
#
loop_
_entity.id
_entity.type
_entity.pdbx_description
1 polymer ?
#
loop_
_entity_poly.entity_id
_entity_poly.type
_entity_poly.pdbx_seq_one_letter_code
_entity_poly.pdbx_strand_id
1 'polypeptide(L)' 'MNSVSIRENIKNAFEVVRKTYESVDKLLAELDRQSVECGFVPVIPQFLRQKSDREYRGWFIQSFIKLYRL' A
#
# COMPACT_ATOMS: atom_id res chain seq x y z
N MET A 1 -5.47 -32.99 13.40
CA MET A 1 -5.36 -31.85 12.46
C MET A 1 -5.87 -30.62 13.18
N ASN A 2 -5.05 -29.59 13.39
CA ASN A 2 -5.51 -28.36 14.02
C ASN A 2 -6.45 -27.64 13.06
N SER A 3 -7.74 -27.57 13.40
CA SER A 3 -8.70 -26.72 12.71
C SER A 3 -8.36 -25.27 13.03
N VAL A 4 -7.63 -24.60 12.14
CA VAL A 4 -7.43 -23.15 12.26
C VAL A 4 -8.81 -22.50 12.25
N SER A 5 -9.16 -21.78 13.32
CA SER A 5 -10.47 -21.16 13.43
C SER A 5 -10.64 -20.07 12.36
N ILE A 6 -11.89 -19.80 11.94
CA ILE A 6 -12.20 -18.71 10.99
C ILE A 6 -11.60 -17.38 11.46
N ARG A 7 -11.63 -17.12 12.78
CA ARG A 7 -11.01 -15.94 13.40
C ARG A 7 -9.51 -15.85 13.10
N GLU A 8 -8.79 -16.96 13.24
CA GLU A 8 -7.35 -17.00 13.03
C GLU A 8 -7.02 -16.87 11.53
N ASN A 9 -7.83 -17.45 10.64
CA ASN A 9 -7.69 -17.25 9.20
C ASN A 9 -7.86 -15.78 8.81
N ILE A 10 -8.88 -15.09 9.35
CA ILE A 10 -9.09 -13.66 9.12
C ILE A 10 -7.88 -12.87 9.61
N LYS A 11 -7.41 -13.11 10.84
CA LYS A 11 -6.24 -12.43 11.41
C LYS A 11 -4.99 -12.62 10.52
N ASN A 12 -4.72 -13.85 10.09
CA ASN A 12 -3.58 -14.16 9.24
C ASN A 12 -3.67 -13.48 7.86
N ALA A 13 -4.86 -13.45 7.25
CA ALA A 13 -5.06 -12.74 5.99
C ALA A 13 -4.77 -11.24 6.12
N PHE A 14 -5.27 -10.59 7.18
CA PHE A 14 -4.99 -9.18 7.43
C PHE A 14 -3.53 -8.90 7.79
N GLU A 15 -2.83 -9.85 8.43
CA GLU A 15 -1.40 -9.72 8.70
C GLU A 15 -0.57 -9.73 7.41
N VAL A 16 -0.95 -10.56 6.42
CA VAL A 16 -0.32 -10.54 5.08
C VAL A 16 -0.57 -9.19 4.41
N VAL A 17 -1.81 -8.71 4.41
CA VAL A 17 -2.16 -7.40 3.87
C VAL A 17 -1.31 -6.29 4.52
N ARG A 18 -1.21 -6.28 5.85
CA ARG A 18 -0.41 -5.32 6.62
C ARG A 18 1.05 -5.32 6.17
N LYS A 19 1.68 -6.50 6.06
CA LYS A 19 3.06 -6.63 5.56
C LYS A 19 3.23 -6.14 4.14
N THR A 20 2.25 -6.37 3.26
CA THR A 20 2.28 -5.81 1.90
C THR A 20 2.30 -4.28 1.92
N TYR A 21 1.50 -3.64 2.79
CA TYR A 21 1.53 -2.18 2.94
C TYR A 21 2.86 -1.67 3.50
N GLU A 22 3.51 -2.39 4.43
CA GLU A 22 4.86 -2.03 4.89
C GLU A 22 5.90 -2.10 3.76
N SER A 23 5.81 -3.09 2.86
CA SER A 23 6.69 -3.18 1.70
C SER A 23 6.44 -2.04 0.70
N VAL A 24 5.17 -1.68 0.46
CA VAL A 24 4.82 -0.54 -0.40
C VAL A 24 5.33 0.77 0.19
N ASP A 25 5.20 0.97 1.50
CA ASP A 25 5.70 2.17 2.18
C ASP A 25 7.22 2.36 1.98
N LYS A 26 7.99 1.27 2.16
CA LYS A 26 9.44 1.28 1.90
C LYS A 26 9.77 1.59 0.43
N LEU A 27 9.03 1.02 -0.51
CA LEU A 27 9.21 1.31 -1.94
C LEU A 27 8.97 2.80 -2.23
N LEU A 28 7.89 3.38 -1.69
CA LEU A 28 7.56 4.78 -1.89
C LEU A 28 8.58 5.73 -1.26
N ALA A 29 9.11 5.39 -0.09
CA ALA A 29 10.18 6.17 0.53
C ALA A 29 11.46 6.19 -0.33
N GLU A 30 11.80 5.06 -0.96
CA GLU A 30 12.93 5.00 -1.89
C GLU A 30 12.67 5.80 -3.17
N LEU A 31 11.45 5.77 -3.71
CA LEU A 31 11.07 6.62 -4.84
C LEU A 31 11.15 8.11 -4.48
N ASP A 32 10.73 8.49 -3.27
CA ASP A 32 10.87 9.86 -2.78
C ASP A 32 12.33 10.29 -2.71
N ARG A 33 13.21 9.43 -2.19
CA ARG A 33 14.67 9.66 -2.17
C ARG A 33 15.25 9.89 -3.57
N GLN A 34 14.90 9.02 -4.54
CA GLN A 34 15.37 9.14 -5.93
C GLN A 34 14.79 10.37 -6.64
N SER A 35 13.54 10.73 -6.35
CA SER A 35 12.90 11.90 -6.96
C SER A 35 13.67 13.18 -6.67
N VAL A 36 14.17 13.32 -5.44
CA VAL A 36 14.98 14.48 -5.00
C VAL A 36 16.30 14.54 -5.76
N GLU A 37 16.96 13.40 -6.02
CA GLU A 37 18.18 13.34 -6.84
C GLU A 37 17.92 13.77 -8.29
N CYS A 38 16.70 13.52 -8.79
CA CYS A 38 16.26 13.96 -10.11
C CYS A 38 15.71 15.40 -10.14
N GLY A 39 15.73 16.13 -9.02
CA GLY A 39 15.22 17.50 -8.92
C GLY A 39 13.70 17.62 -8.79
N PHE A 40 13.00 16.52 -8.48
CA PHE A 40 11.57 16.51 -8.21
C PHE A 40 11.29 16.47 -6.71
N VAL A 41 10.09 16.90 -6.32
CA VAL A 41 9.58 16.77 -4.96
C VAL A 41 8.20 16.09 -4.94
N PRO A 42 7.90 15.25 -3.91
CA PRO A 42 6.59 14.64 -3.79
C PRO A 42 5.51 15.70 -3.56
N VAL A 43 4.41 15.59 -4.30
CA VAL A 43 3.26 16.52 -4.19
C VAL A 43 2.50 16.30 -2.89
N ILE A 44 2.41 15.04 -2.45
CA ILE A 44 1.79 14.61 -1.20
C ILE A 44 2.63 13.51 -0.52
N PRO A 45 2.63 13.43 0.81
CA PRO A 45 3.41 12.41 1.53
C PRO A 45 2.87 11.00 1.28
N GLN A 46 1.55 10.83 1.22
CA GLN A 46 0.89 9.55 0.92
C GLN A 46 0.80 9.25 -0.59
N PHE A 47 0.64 7.97 -0.93
CA PHE A 47 0.25 7.56 -2.28
C PHE A 47 -1.27 7.72 -2.48
N LEU A 48 -1.64 7.90 -3.74
CA LEU A 48 -3.01 7.81 -4.20
C LEU A 48 -3.35 6.35 -4.52
N ARG A 49 -4.58 5.97 -4.16
CA ARG A 49 -5.19 4.70 -4.53
C ARG A 49 -6.67 4.92 -4.79
N GLN A 50 -7.25 4.12 -5.68
CA GLN A 50 -8.70 4.00 -5.75
C GLN A 50 -9.17 3.27 -4.49
N LYS A 51 -9.84 3.98 -3.59
CA LYS A 51 -10.52 3.38 -2.43
C LYS A 51 -12.00 3.66 -2.58
N SER A 52 -12.79 2.60 -2.71
CA SER A 52 -14.25 2.68 -2.67
C SER A 52 -14.74 1.81 -1.53
N ASP A 53 -15.36 2.43 -0.53
CA ASP A 53 -16.04 1.67 0.54
C ASP A 53 -17.34 1.03 0.02
N ARG A 54 -17.82 1.44 -1.16
CA ARG A 54 -19.02 0.93 -1.82
C ARG A 54 -18.77 -0.28 -2.73
N GLU A 55 -17.53 -0.52 -3.13
CA GLU A 55 -17.15 -1.61 -4.03
C GLU A 55 -16.07 -2.44 -3.36
N TYR A 56 -16.39 -3.68 -2.98
CA TYR A 56 -15.47 -4.54 -2.23
C TYR A 56 -14.19 -4.83 -3.01
N ARG A 57 -14.24 -4.82 -4.36
CA ARG A 57 -13.03 -4.92 -5.20
C ARG A 57 -12.11 -3.71 -5.05
N GLY A 58 -12.63 -2.56 -4.64
CA GLY A 58 -11.84 -1.38 -4.28
C GLY A 58 -10.93 -1.57 -3.07
N TRP A 59 -11.08 -2.68 -2.33
CA TRP A 59 -10.15 -3.10 -1.28
C TRP A 59 -8.97 -3.91 -1.85
N PHE A 60 -9.14 -4.52 -3.02
CA PHE A 60 -8.12 -5.25 -3.77
C PHE A 60 -7.38 -4.29 -4.70
N ILE A 61 -6.41 -3.58 -4.14
CA ILE A 61 -5.64 -2.58 -4.86
C ILE A 61 -4.51 -3.27 -5.63
N GLN A 62 -4.49 -3.09 -6.94
CA GLN A 62 -3.42 -3.56 -7.83
C GLN A 62 -2.48 -2.43 -8.28
N SER A 63 -2.76 -1.18 -7.88
CA SER A 63 -2.02 -0.01 -8.35
C SER A 63 -1.90 1.05 -7.26
N PHE A 64 -0.68 1.55 -7.10
CA PHE A 64 -0.33 2.64 -6.19
C PHE A 64 0.24 3.78 -7.04
N ILE A 65 -0.25 5.00 -6.83
CA ILE A 65 0.16 6.16 -7.63
C ILE A 65 0.84 7.17 -6.70
N LYS A 66 2.04 7.60 -7.05
CA LYS A 66 2.79 8.63 -6.33
C LYS A 66 3.03 9.80 -7.29
N LEU A 67 2.73 11.01 -6.84
CA LEU A 67 2.81 12.21 -7.66
C LEU A 67 4.02 13.05 -7.28
N TYR A 68 4.76 13.47 -8.29
CA TYR A 68 5.94 14.32 -8.18
C TYR A 68 5.76 15.58 -9.02
N ARG A 69 6.42 16.66 -8.62
CA ARG A 69 6.52 17.90 -9.39
C ARG A 69 7.97 18.36 -9.47
N LEU A 70 8.33 19.06 -10.54
CA LEU A 70 9.57 19.84 -10.62
C LEU A 70 9.53 21.00 -9.60
#